data_AF-A0A953L2B9-F1
#
_entry.id   AF-A0A953L2B9-F1
#
_cell.length_a   1.000
_cell.length_b   1.000
_cell.length_c   1.000
_cell.angle_alpha   90.00
_cell.angle_beta   90.00
_cell.angle_gamma   90.00
#
_symmetry.space_group_name_H-M   'P 1'
#
loop_
_entity.id
_entity.type
_entity.pdbx_description
1 polymer ?
#
loop_
_entity_poly.entity_id
_entity_poly.type
_entity_poly.pdbx_seq_one_letter_code
_entity_poly.pdbx_strand_id
1 'polypeptide(L)'
;MKPLFTIFIFLLCSTAIWSQTGNHPRILESAGNAPVRKEAVSRKDVPPGNTDSSLLSIRKDSMKVSEMVKDKAMLQQLDQYIANAIARKAMPGCQVVAIKDGVLILNKSYGTYNFDEKFPVNNLSLYDIASVTKIAATTLAVMKLYEEGKIMLQGNLMAYLPMVKGTDKATIRISDLLTHQAGLKSWIPFYKYTLDEQTKQPMKSFYSKDSNTVYPIPVAYKLFAHEKLVDTIWDRILTSPLENKGRYVYSDLDLLFLEQVIEQVTGMPLDMYVQRFFLQTDGSEEYDVQSLEAGLTKQVRPYGKR
;
A
#
# COMPACT_ATOMS: atom_id res chain seq x y z
N MET A 1 17.03 -32.61 10.07
CA MET A 1 16.58 -31.23 9.81
C MET A 1 15.07 -31.18 10.05
N LYS A 2 14.60 -30.39 11.02
CA LYS A 2 13.16 -30.10 11.16
C LYS A 2 12.78 -29.12 10.03
N PRO A 3 11.74 -29.37 9.22
CA PRO A 3 11.34 -28.41 8.20
C PRO A 3 10.95 -27.10 8.90
N LEU A 4 11.42 -25.97 8.37
CA LEU A 4 10.92 -24.66 8.77
C LEU A 4 9.43 -24.62 8.40
N PHE A 5 8.57 -24.75 9.40
CA PHE A 5 7.13 -24.56 9.24
C PHE A 5 6.85 -23.06 9.22
N THR A 6 6.49 -22.53 8.07
CA THR A 6 6.13 -21.12 7.92
C THR A 6 4.62 -20.97 8.10
N ILE A 7 4.21 -20.38 9.21
CA ILE A 7 2.82 -19.96 9.44
C ILE A 7 2.76 -18.46 9.13
N PHE A 8 1.94 -18.06 8.16
CA PHE A 8 1.63 -16.65 7.92
C PHE A 8 0.31 -16.31 8.62
N ILE A 9 0.37 -15.47 9.65
CA ILE A 9 -0.81 -14.91 10.32
C ILE A 9 -0.90 -13.45 9.90
N PHE A 10 -1.94 -13.10 9.16
CA PHE A 10 -2.30 -11.71 8.91
C PHE A 10 -3.42 -11.34 9.87
N LEU A 11 -3.12 -10.41 10.77
CA LEU A 11 -4.14 -9.73 11.57
C LEU A 11 -4.40 -8.38 10.92
N LEU A 12 -5.47 -8.30 10.14
CA LEU A 12 -5.92 -7.05 9.56
C LEU A 12 -6.87 -6.39 10.54
N CYS A 13 -6.39 -5.36 11.24
CA CYS A 13 -7.22 -4.57 12.13
C CYS A 13 -7.70 -3.32 11.40
N SER A 14 -8.96 -2.95 11.64
CA SER A 14 -9.40 -1.58 11.46
C SER A 14 -8.67 -0.74 12.52
N THR A 15 -7.45 -0.30 12.22
CA THR A 15 -6.90 0.83 12.94
C THR A 15 -7.63 2.04 12.39
N ALA A 16 -8.50 2.64 13.20
CA ALA A 16 -8.77 4.05 13.05
C ALA A 16 -7.42 4.75 13.13
N ILE A 17 -6.84 5.13 11.98
CA ILE A 17 -5.74 6.07 11.96
C ILE A 17 -6.27 7.30 12.69
N TRP A 18 -5.70 7.54 13.87
CA TRP A 18 -6.07 8.61 14.77
C TRP A 18 -5.69 9.94 14.09
N SER A 19 -6.59 10.45 13.24
CA SER A 19 -6.63 11.85 12.85
C SER A 19 -6.97 12.62 14.13
N GLN A 20 -5.98 13.33 14.68
CA GLN A 20 -6.15 14.28 15.79
C GLN A 20 -6.93 15.54 15.36
N THR A 21 -8.09 15.40 14.75
CA THR A 21 -9.05 16.49 14.59
C THR A 21 -10.44 15.96 14.82
N GLY A 22 -11.05 16.44 15.90
CA GLY A 22 -12.35 15.98 16.38
C GLY A 22 -13.51 16.21 15.41
N ASN A 23 -14.59 15.50 15.73
CA ASN A 23 -15.95 15.64 15.22
C ASN A 23 -16.15 15.57 13.69
N HIS A 24 -16.58 14.40 13.21
CA HIS A 24 -17.50 14.35 12.08
C HIS A 24 -18.59 13.26 12.26
N PRO A 25 -19.86 13.57 11.91
CA PRO A 25 -20.96 12.62 11.92
C PRO A 25 -20.99 11.73 10.65
N ARG A 26 -21.43 10.47 10.85
CA ARG A 26 -22.31 9.58 10.03
C ARG A 26 -22.73 10.08 8.62
N ILE A 27 -22.96 9.31 7.55
CA ILE A 27 -23.20 7.88 7.26
C ILE A 27 -23.31 7.74 5.70
N LEU A 28 -23.11 6.52 5.17
CA LEU A 28 -23.61 5.84 3.94
C LEU A 28 -24.01 6.61 2.64
N GLU A 29 -23.63 5.97 1.53
CA GLU A 29 -24.23 5.96 0.17
C GLU A 29 -24.49 7.28 -0.57
N SER A 30 -23.75 7.48 -1.67
CA SER A 30 -24.35 7.54 -3.02
C SER A 30 -23.23 7.57 -4.06
N ALA A 31 -23.25 6.56 -4.94
CA ALA A 31 -22.47 6.55 -6.17
C ALA A 31 -22.97 7.69 -7.07
N GLY A 32 -22.12 8.69 -7.30
CA GLY A 32 -22.31 9.72 -8.30
C GLY A 32 -21.18 9.63 -9.32
N ASN A 33 -21.54 9.24 -10.54
CA ASN A 33 -20.66 9.19 -11.71
C ASN A 33 -19.81 10.47 -11.86
N ALA A 34 -18.49 10.33 -11.87
CA ALA A 34 -17.56 11.31 -12.43
C ALA A 34 -16.89 10.70 -13.68
N PRO A 35 -16.70 11.48 -14.77
CA PRO A 35 -16.35 10.94 -16.08
C PRO A 35 -14.89 10.51 -16.14
N VAL A 36 -14.65 9.23 -16.45
CA VAL A 36 -13.32 8.71 -16.79
C VAL A 36 -12.98 9.17 -18.21
N ARG A 37 -11.91 9.95 -18.34
CA ARG A 37 -11.32 10.34 -19.63
C ARG A 37 -10.75 9.09 -20.30
N LYS A 38 -11.41 8.61 -21.36
CA LYS A 38 -10.96 7.47 -22.18
C LYS A 38 -9.87 7.95 -23.13
N GLU A 39 -8.61 7.66 -22.82
CA GLU A 39 -7.57 7.58 -23.84
C GLU A 39 -7.26 6.10 -24.05
N ALA A 40 -7.69 5.58 -25.19
CA ALA A 40 -7.51 4.19 -25.59
C ALA A 40 -6.11 4.02 -26.19
N VAL A 41 -5.22 3.34 -25.47
CA VAL A 41 -3.99 2.82 -26.06
C VAL A 41 -4.33 1.51 -26.80
N SER A 42 -4.07 1.50 -28.11
CA SER A 42 -4.29 0.38 -29.02
C SER A 42 -3.50 -0.87 -28.58
N ARG A 43 -4.17 -2.03 -28.57
CA ARG A 43 -3.62 -3.35 -28.19
C ARG A 43 -2.50 -3.89 -29.11
N LYS A 44 -2.10 -3.17 -30.17
CA LYS A 44 -1.24 -3.74 -31.23
C LYS A 44 0.27 -3.47 -31.08
N ASP A 45 0.69 -2.60 -30.15
CA ASP A 45 2.08 -2.10 -30.14
C ASP A 45 2.97 -2.67 -29.02
N VAL A 46 2.63 -3.83 -28.45
CA VAL A 46 3.43 -4.45 -27.36
C VAL A 46 3.85 -5.87 -27.73
N PRO A 47 5.17 -6.18 -27.80
CA PRO A 47 5.64 -7.52 -28.09
C PRO A 47 5.24 -8.51 -26.98
N PRO A 48 4.93 -9.77 -27.33
CA PRO A 48 4.51 -10.77 -26.36
C PRO A 48 5.66 -11.06 -25.38
N GLY A 49 5.49 -10.64 -24.13
CA GLY A 49 6.38 -10.99 -23.04
C GLY A 49 6.24 -12.47 -22.72
N ASN A 50 7.33 -13.21 -22.83
CA ASN A 50 7.41 -14.62 -22.48
C ASN A 50 7.33 -14.73 -20.95
N THR A 51 6.12 -14.90 -20.41
CA THR A 51 5.91 -15.14 -18.98
C THR A 51 6.20 -16.59 -18.69
N ASP A 52 7.38 -16.88 -18.17
CA ASP A 52 7.61 -18.14 -17.46
C ASP A 52 6.80 -18.09 -16.15
N SER A 53 5.55 -18.59 -16.23
CA SER A 53 4.57 -18.61 -15.15
C SER A 53 4.91 -19.62 -14.04
N SER A 54 6.05 -20.30 -14.14
CA SER A 54 6.43 -21.38 -13.24
C SER A 54 6.71 -20.93 -11.80
N LEU A 55 7.11 -19.67 -11.57
CA LEU A 55 7.50 -19.16 -10.25
C LEU A 55 6.36 -18.56 -9.40
N LEU A 56 5.20 -18.28 -10.01
CA LEU A 56 4.01 -17.75 -9.32
C LEU A 56 2.84 -18.75 -9.30
N SER A 57 3.06 -19.98 -9.75
CA SER A 57 2.06 -21.03 -9.69
C SER A 57 1.88 -21.54 -8.25
N ILE A 58 1.05 -20.83 -7.48
CA ILE A 58 0.30 -21.50 -6.40
C ILE A 58 -0.49 -22.60 -7.12
N ARG A 59 -0.06 -23.85 -6.95
CA ARG A 59 -0.63 -25.00 -7.66
C ARG A 59 -2.13 -25.10 -7.38
N LYS A 60 -2.95 -24.78 -8.40
CA LYS A 60 -4.42 -24.94 -8.47
C LYS A 60 -4.90 -26.30 -7.92
N ASP A 61 -4.11 -27.36 -8.09
CA ASP A 61 -4.48 -28.72 -7.69
C ASP A 61 -4.42 -29.01 -6.17
N SER A 62 -4.17 -28.01 -5.32
CA SER A 62 -4.00 -28.24 -3.87
C SER A 62 -4.74 -27.31 -2.92
N MET A 63 -5.58 -26.38 -3.37
CA MET A 63 -6.59 -25.80 -2.46
C MET A 63 -7.76 -26.78 -2.24
N LYS A 64 -7.43 -28.00 -1.79
CA LYS A 64 -8.37 -28.74 -0.98
C LYS A 64 -8.61 -27.86 0.26
N VAL A 65 -9.86 -27.50 0.53
CA VAL A 65 -10.31 -27.06 1.85
C VAL A 65 -10.22 -28.26 2.81
N SER A 66 -9.03 -28.85 2.93
CA SER A 66 -8.77 -30.05 3.71
C SER A 66 -7.96 -29.64 4.91
N GLU A 67 -8.65 -29.71 6.05
CA GLU A 67 -8.18 -29.42 7.40
C GLU A 67 -8.07 -27.93 7.74
N MET A 68 -9.23 -27.24 7.75
CA MET A 68 -9.45 -26.19 8.75
C MET A 68 -8.89 -26.66 10.10
N VAL A 69 -8.21 -25.78 10.84
CA VAL A 69 -7.57 -26.12 12.13
C VAL A 69 -8.44 -27.09 12.93
N LYS A 70 -8.07 -28.38 12.94
CA LYS A 70 -8.84 -29.44 13.61
C LYS A 70 -8.75 -29.32 15.14
N ASP A 71 -7.79 -28.52 15.62
CA ASP A 71 -7.63 -28.19 17.02
C ASP A 71 -8.68 -27.14 17.44
N LYS A 72 -9.88 -27.65 17.78
CA LYS A 72 -10.98 -26.83 18.30
C LYS A 72 -10.57 -26.03 19.54
N ALA A 73 -9.65 -26.54 20.36
CA ALA A 73 -9.22 -25.85 21.57
C ALA A 73 -8.40 -24.61 21.23
N MET A 74 -7.48 -24.71 20.26
CA MET A 74 -6.73 -23.55 19.77
C MET A 74 -7.66 -22.48 19.17
N LEU A 75 -8.63 -22.87 18.35
CA LEU A 75 -9.59 -21.92 17.76
C LEU A 75 -10.45 -21.23 18.82
N GLN A 76 -10.89 -21.96 19.85
CA GLN A 76 -11.63 -21.37 20.97
C GLN A 76 -10.77 -20.38 21.78
N GLN A 77 -9.48 -20.69 21.99
CA GLN A 77 -8.56 -19.77 22.65
C GLN A 77 -8.35 -18.49 21.83
N LEU A 78 -8.20 -18.61 20.50
CA LEU A 78 -8.09 -17.46 19.60
C LEU A 78 -9.35 -16.60 19.64
N ASP A 79 -10.53 -17.22 19.53
CA ASP A 79 -11.83 -16.54 19.60
C ASP A 79 -11.95 -15.75 20.91
N GLN A 80 -11.59 -16.38 22.04
CA GLN A 80 -11.63 -15.72 23.34
C GLN A 80 -10.62 -14.57 23.44
N TYR A 81 -9.41 -14.73 22.90
CA TYR A 81 -8.39 -13.69 22.88
C TYR A 81 -8.86 -12.46 22.09
N ILE A 82 -9.40 -12.67 20.88
CA ILE A 82 -9.90 -11.60 20.03
C ILE A 82 -11.13 -10.94 20.65
N ALA A 83 -12.07 -11.72 21.18
CA ALA A 83 -13.23 -11.19 21.90
C ALA A 83 -12.80 -10.30 23.08
N ASN A 84 -11.78 -10.72 23.85
CA ASN A 84 -11.23 -9.92 24.93
C ASN A 84 -10.55 -8.63 24.43
N ALA A 85 -9.83 -8.68 23.32
CA ALA A 85 -9.20 -7.50 22.73
C ALA A 85 -10.24 -6.47 22.27
N ILE A 86 -11.34 -6.93 21.66
CA ILE A 86 -12.47 -6.09 21.26
C ILE A 86 -13.19 -5.51 22.49
N ALA A 87 -13.50 -6.34 23.49
CA ALA A 87 -14.14 -5.90 24.74
C ALA A 87 -13.32 -4.84 25.49
N ARG A 88 -11.98 -4.94 25.41
CA ARG A 88 -11.04 -3.95 25.98
C ARG A 88 -10.79 -2.74 25.09
N LYS A 89 -11.50 -2.62 23.95
CA LYS A 89 -11.37 -1.54 22.96
C LYS A 89 -9.97 -1.39 22.38
N ALA A 90 -9.19 -2.48 22.31
CA ALA A 90 -7.89 -2.47 21.62
C ALA A 90 -8.04 -2.39 20.09
N MET A 91 -9.14 -2.93 19.57
CA MET A 91 -9.56 -2.85 18.17
C MET A 91 -11.09 -2.94 18.10
N PRO A 92 -11.76 -2.31 17.11
CA PRO A 92 -13.21 -2.47 16.93
C PRO A 92 -13.56 -3.81 16.24
N GLY A 93 -12.65 -4.32 15.41
CA GLY A 93 -12.80 -5.56 14.67
C GLY A 93 -11.58 -5.90 13.84
N CYS A 94 -11.49 -7.14 13.40
CA CYS A 94 -10.37 -7.66 12.61
C CYS A 94 -10.80 -8.85 11.74
N GLN A 95 -9.94 -9.19 10.78
CA GLN A 95 -9.97 -10.48 10.08
C GLN A 95 -8.66 -11.21 10.36
N VAL A 96 -8.78 -12.51 10.62
CA VAL A 96 -7.64 -13.42 10.80
C VAL A 96 -7.63 -14.43 9.67
N VAL A 97 -6.52 -14.44 8.95
CA VAL A 97 -6.23 -15.41 7.90
C VAL A 97 -4.98 -16.20 8.29
N ALA A 98 -5.05 -17.52 8.23
CA ALA A 98 -3.91 -18.41 8.40
C ALA A 98 -3.82 -19.42 7.27
N ILE A 99 -2.62 -19.52 6.69
CA ILE A 99 -2.29 -20.44 5.61
C ILE A 99 -1.15 -21.34 6.08
N LYS A 100 -1.29 -22.64 5.85
CA LYS A 100 -0.28 -23.64 6.17
C LYS A 100 -0.11 -24.57 4.97
N ASP A 101 1.13 -24.74 4.52
CA ASP A 101 1.47 -25.63 3.40
C ASP A 101 0.65 -25.34 2.12
N GLY A 102 0.40 -24.05 1.86
CA GLY A 102 -0.43 -23.59 0.73
C GLY A 102 -1.94 -23.74 0.93
N VAL A 103 -2.39 -24.29 2.07
CA VAL A 103 -3.79 -24.53 2.39
C VAL A 103 -4.30 -23.45 3.34
N LEU A 104 -5.44 -22.84 3.01
CA LEU A 104 -6.16 -21.93 3.90
C LEU A 104 -6.78 -22.72 5.05
N ILE A 105 -6.29 -22.52 6.27
CA ILE A 105 -6.71 -23.25 7.46
C ILE A 105 -7.58 -22.42 8.41
N LEU A 106 -7.59 -21.09 8.26
CA LEU A 106 -8.47 -20.15 8.97
C LEU A 106 -8.73 -18.91 8.11
N ASN A 107 -9.99 -18.50 8.02
CA ASN A 107 -10.42 -17.21 7.47
C ASN A 107 -11.67 -16.75 8.22
N LYS A 108 -11.49 -15.90 9.23
CA LYS A 108 -12.57 -15.51 10.14
C LYS A 108 -12.47 -14.03 10.53
N SER A 109 -13.60 -13.33 10.43
CA SER A 109 -13.77 -11.94 10.86
C SER A 109 -14.47 -11.82 12.21
N TYR A 110 -14.13 -10.77 12.95
CA TYR A 110 -14.58 -10.48 14.30
C TYR A 110 -14.89 -8.99 14.47
N GLY A 111 -15.96 -8.67 15.21
CA GLY A 111 -16.29 -7.29 15.58
C GLY A 111 -16.84 -6.45 14.45
N THR A 112 -16.59 -5.15 14.50
CA THR A 112 -17.20 -4.12 13.65
C THR A 112 -16.16 -3.16 13.07
N TYR A 113 -16.56 -2.33 12.09
CA TYR A 113 -15.68 -1.33 11.48
C TYR A 113 -15.21 -0.25 12.47
N ASN A 114 -16.06 0.10 13.43
CA ASN A 114 -15.81 1.10 14.46
C ASN A 114 -16.37 0.64 15.81
N PHE A 115 -16.01 1.33 16.90
CA PHE A 115 -16.45 0.99 18.25
C PHE A 115 -17.94 1.23 18.50
N ASP A 116 -18.66 1.86 17.57
CA ASP A 116 -20.08 2.19 17.70
C ASP A 116 -21.00 1.00 17.30
N GLU A 117 -20.42 -0.18 17.01
CA GLU A 117 -21.09 -1.47 16.80
C GLU A 117 -22.12 -1.55 15.66
N LYS A 118 -22.11 -0.59 14.72
CA LYS A 118 -23.16 -0.51 13.68
C LYS A 118 -22.97 -1.41 12.49
N PHE A 119 -21.72 -1.72 12.15
CA PHE A 119 -21.40 -2.37 10.89
C PHE A 119 -20.40 -3.50 11.17
N PRO A 120 -20.85 -4.77 11.17
CA PRO A 120 -19.95 -5.90 11.33
C PRO A 120 -18.96 -5.98 10.16
N VAL A 121 -17.74 -6.38 10.47
CA VAL A 121 -16.79 -6.77 9.42
C VAL A 121 -17.08 -8.20 8.96
N ASN A 122 -16.77 -8.50 7.72
CA ASN A 122 -16.89 -9.84 7.14
C ASN A 122 -15.59 -10.17 6.38
N ASN A 123 -15.51 -11.36 5.78
CA ASN A 123 -14.28 -11.80 5.10
C ASN A 123 -13.98 -11.00 3.81
N LEU A 124 -14.92 -10.16 3.34
CA LEU A 124 -14.77 -9.26 2.20
C LEU A 124 -14.53 -7.80 2.62
N SER A 125 -14.43 -7.54 3.93
CA SER A 125 -14.12 -6.21 4.45
C SER A 125 -12.73 -5.77 3.98
N LEU A 126 -12.65 -4.54 3.47
CA LEU A 126 -11.38 -3.96 3.02
C LEU A 126 -10.70 -3.24 4.19
N TYR A 127 -9.40 -3.52 4.35
CA TYR A 127 -8.55 -2.92 5.38
C TYR A 127 -7.37 -2.22 4.73
N ASP A 128 -7.02 -1.04 5.24
CA ASP A 128 -5.72 -0.42 4.96
C ASP A 128 -4.61 -1.26 5.61
N ILE A 129 -3.80 -1.93 4.80
CA ILE A 129 -2.69 -2.80 5.24
C ILE A 129 -1.41 -1.99 5.51
N ALA A 130 -1.46 -0.67 5.32
CA ALA A 130 -0.43 0.29 5.68
C ALA A 130 0.97 -0.15 5.21
N SER A 131 1.91 -0.35 6.14
CA SER A 131 3.30 -0.68 5.78
C SER A 131 3.48 -2.07 5.16
N VAL A 132 2.47 -2.95 5.20
CA VAL A 132 2.52 -4.21 4.44
C VAL A 132 2.54 -3.93 2.93
N THR A 133 2.02 -2.78 2.48
CA THR A 133 2.10 -2.33 1.08
C THR A 133 3.54 -2.28 0.57
N LYS A 134 4.53 -1.96 1.42
CA LYS A 134 5.95 -1.92 1.03
C LYS A 134 6.40 -3.26 0.45
N ILE A 135 6.08 -4.34 1.16
CA ILE A 135 6.46 -5.70 0.75
C ILE A 135 5.52 -6.25 -0.33
N ALA A 136 4.22 -5.97 -0.24
CA ALA A 136 3.20 -6.54 -1.11
C ALA A 136 3.10 -5.86 -2.49
N ALA A 137 3.71 -4.68 -2.65
CA ALA A 137 3.66 -3.93 -3.89
C ALA A 137 5.05 -3.46 -4.32
N THR A 138 5.65 -2.52 -3.58
CA THR A 138 6.90 -1.86 -4.00
C THR A 138 8.05 -2.86 -4.13
N THR A 139 8.31 -3.69 -3.12
CA THR A 139 9.40 -4.68 -3.16
C THR A 139 9.19 -5.69 -4.27
N LEU A 140 7.97 -6.23 -4.45
CA LEU A 140 7.67 -7.17 -5.53
C LEU A 140 7.92 -6.54 -6.90
N ALA A 141 7.47 -5.31 -7.11
CA ALA A 141 7.67 -4.60 -8.37
C ALA A 141 9.16 -4.35 -8.67
N VAL A 142 9.94 -3.92 -7.68
CA VAL A 142 11.40 -3.73 -7.83
C VAL A 142 12.09 -5.05 -8.16
N MET A 143 11.78 -6.13 -7.44
CA MET A 143 12.43 -7.42 -7.65
C MET A 143 12.07 -8.05 -8.98
N LYS A 144 10.83 -7.90 -9.45
CA LYS A 144 10.43 -8.30 -10.81
C LYS A 144 11.20 -7.54 -11.88
N LEU A 145 11.32 -6.22 -11.75
CA LEU A 145 12.10 -5.40 -12.69
C LEU A 145 13.60 -5.71 -12.64
N TYR A 146 14.10 -6.15 -11.48
CA TYR A 146 15.47 -6.65 -11.34
C TYR A 146 15.68 -7.98 -12.09
N GLU A 147 14.76 -8.94 -11.95
CA GLU A 147 14.80 -10.20 -12.70
C GLU A 147 14.74 -9.97 -14.22
N GLU A 148 14.00 -8.96 -14.66
CA GLU A 148 13.94 -8.53 -16.07
C GLU A 148 15.17 -7.74 -16.54
N GLY A 149 16.15 -7.49 -15.66
CA GLY A 149 17.35 -6.72 -15.97
C GLY A 149 17.11 -5.21 -16.19
N LYS A 150 15.92 -4.70 -15.86
CA LYS A 150 15.54 -3.28 -16.01
C LYS A 150 15.97 -2.42 -14.83
N ILE A 151 16.09 -3.02 -13.65
CA ILE A 151 16.66 -2.41 -12.45
C ILE A 151 17.88 -3.20 -12.03
N MET A 152 18.93 -2.51 -11.60
CA MET A 152 20.12 -3.08 -10.99
C MET A 152 20.15 -2.68 -9.52
N LEU A 153 20.21 -3.65 -8.60
CA LEU A 153 20.23 -3.39 -7.16
C LEU A 153 21.43 -2.55 -6.71
N GLN A 154 22.58 -2.76 -7.36
CA GLN A 154 23.80 -1.96 -7.12
C GLN A 154 23.86 -0.69 -7.98
N GLY A 155 22.85 -0.45 -8.81
CA GLY A 155 22.73 0.76 -9.61
C GLY A 155 22.34 1.97 -8.77
N ASN A 156 22.87 3.13 -9.14
CA ASN A 156 22.60 4.40 -8.48
C ASN A 156 21.26 5.00 -8.92
N LEU A 157 20.58 5.74 -8.04
CA LEU A 157 19.32 6.42 -8.33
C LEU A 157 19.38 7.32 -9.56
N MET A 158 20.49 8.04 -9.78
CA MET A 158 20.64 8.92 -10.94
C MET A 158 20.50 8.18 -12.28
N ALA A 159 20.74 6.86 -12.34
CA ALA A 159 20.55 6.08 -13.55
C ALA A 159 19.08 5.97 -13.97
N TYR A 160 18.15 6.14 -13.02
CA TYR A 160 16.71 6.01 -13.25
C TYR A 160 15.96 7.34 -13.10
N LEU A 161 16.44 8.23 -12.23
CA LEU A 161 15.74 9.45 -11.85
C LEU A 161 16.56 10.71 -12.19
N PRO A 162 16.24 11.42 -13.29
CA PRO A 162 16.93 12.67 -13.61
C PRO A 162 16.82 13.75 -12.53
N MET A 163 15.73 13.76 -11.74
CA MET A 163 15.47 14.73 -10.68
C MET A 163 16.49 14.70 -9.53
N VAL A 164 17.25 13.61 -9.35
CA VAL A 164 18.29 13.54 -8.32
C VAL A 164 19.66 14.06 -8.81
N LYS A 165 19.75 14.49 -10.08
CA LYS A 165 21.02 14.97 -10.64
C LYS A 165 21.49 16.23 -9.89
N GLY A 166 22.73 16.19 -9.40
CA GLY A 166 23.32 17.29 -8.64
C GLY A 166 22.95 17.33 -7.17
N THR A 167 22.15 16.38 -6.67
CA THR A 167 21.87 16.22 -5.24
C THR A 167 22.74 15.11 -4.63
N ASP A 168 22.80 15.07 -3.30
CA ASP A 168 23.43 13.99 -2.54
C ASP A 168 22.70 12.64 -2.69
N LYS A 169 21.46 12.63 -3.23
CA LYS A 169 20.66 11.43 -3.50
C LYS A 169 21.10 10.67 -4.74
N ALA A 170 21.83 11.34 -5.65
CA ALA A 170 22.29 10.79 -6.93
C ALA A 170 22.95 9.40 -6.83
N THR A 171 23.74 9.19 -5.76
CA THR A 171 24.61 8.01 -5.58
C THR A 171 24.01 6.95 -4.65
N ILE A 172 22.76 7.12 -4.23
CA ILE A 172 22.05 6.11 -3.44
C ILE A 172 21.80 4.89 -4.31
N ARG A 173 22.10 3.70 -3.80
CA ARG A 173 21.81 2.45 -4.52
C ARG A 173 20.38 2.00 -4.29
N ILE A 174 19.82 1.28 -5.25
CA ILE A 174 18.49 0.67 -5.10
C ILE A 174 18.46 -0.29 -3.89
N SER A 175 19.54 -1.05 -3.66
CA SER A 175 19.67 -1.92 -2.49
C SER A 175 19.60 -1.17 -1.16
N ASP A 176 20.14 0.05 -1.11
CA ASP A 176 20.16 0.85 0.11
C ASP A 176 18.75 1.34 0.44
N LEU A 177 17.93 1.64 -0.56
CA LEU A 177 16.51 1.99 -0.37
C LEU A 177 15.70 0.79 0.12
N LEU A 178 15.84 -0.37 -0.52
CA LEU A 178 15.13 -1.60 -0.14
C LEU A 178 15.47 -2.06 1.29
N THR A 179 16.68 -1.76 1.76
CA THR A 179 17.17 -2.15 3.08
C THR A 179 17.08 -1.04 4.13
N HIS A 180 16.49 0.11 3.79
CA HIS A 180 16.40 1.26 4.68
C HIS A 180 17.77 1.75 5.19
N GLN A 181 18.79 1.73 4.34
CA GLN A 181 20.17 2.12 4.63
C GLN A 181 20.67 3.31 3.78
N ALA A 182 19.79 3.90 2.97
CA ALA A 182 20.11 5.04 2.11
C ALA A 182 20.53 6.30 2.91
N GLY A 183 20.21 6.34 4.20
CA GLY A 183 20.42 7.49 5.07
C GLY A 183 19.36 8.57 4.90
N LEU A 184 18.19 8.23 4.37
CA LEU A 184 17.06 9.16 4.29
C LEU A 184 16.46 9.40 5.68
N LYS A 185 15.84 10.57 5.88
CA LYS A 185 15.03 10.82 7.07
C LYS A 185 13.91 9.80 7.17
N SER A 186 13.60 9.33 8.39
CA SER A 186 12.51 8.36 8.61
C SER A 186 11.17 8.85 8.07
N TRP A 187 10.85 10.13 8.31
CA TRP A 187 9.67 10.78 7.73
C TRP A 187 9.86 12.29 7.72
N ILE A 188 9.05 12.98 6.91
CA ILE A 188 8.95 14.44 6.88
C ILE A 188 7.48 14.81 7.11
N PRO A 189 7.16 15.67 8.11
CA PRO A 189 5.78 16.08 8.39
C PRO A 189 5.30 17.14 7.39
N PHE A 190 5.12 16.78 6.12
CA PHE A 190 4.79 17.72 5.04
C PHE A 190 3.58 18.60 5.38
N TYR A 191 2.54 18.02 5.99
CA TYR A 191 1.32 18.73 6.35
C TYR A 191 1.58 19.95 7.24
N LYS A 192 2.59 19.92 8.14
CA LYS A 192 2.89 21.05 9.04
C LYS A 192 3.28 22.31 8.28
N TYR A 193 3.90 22.18 7.11
CA TYR A 193 4.27 23.32 6.26
C TYR A 193 3.09 23.89 5.48
N THR A 194 1.95 23.20 5.50
CA THR A 194 0.73 23.58 4.78
C THR A 194 -0.39 24.05 5.73
N LEU A 195 -0.10 24.11 7.04
CA LEU A 195 -1.00 24.67 8.05
C LEU A 195 -0.68 26.13 8.33
N ASP A 196 -1.71 26.92 8.53
CA ASP A 196 -1.60 28.29 9.01
C ASP A 196 -1.05 28.30 10.44
N GLU A 197 -0.03 29.13 10.70
CA GLU A 197 0.70 29.09 11.95
C GLU A 197 -0.16 29.48 13.15
N GLN A 198 -1.12 30.39 12.97
CA GLN A 198 -1.96 30.90 14.05
C GLN A 198 -3.15 29.98 14.31
N THR A 199 -3.89 29.64 13.25
CA THR A 199 -5.16 28.91 13.34
C THR A 199 -4.98 27.39 13.35
N LYS A 200 -3.79 26.90 12.95
CA LYS A 200 -3.49 25.48 12.71
C LYS A 200 -4.41 24.82 11.69
N GLN A 201 -5.11 25.61 10.87
CA GLN A 201 -5.98 25.14 9.80
C GLN A 201 -5.21 24.99 8.49
N PRO A 202 -5.66 24.11 7.57
CA PRO A 202 -5.08 24.02 6.24
C PRO A 202 -5.11 25.37 5.51
N MET A 203 -3.97 25.81 4.99
CA MET A 203 -3.86 27.08 4.27
C MET A 203 -4.60 27.01 2.93
N LYS A 204 -5.38 28.04 2.62
CA LYS A 204 -6.15 28.15 1.36
C LYS A 204 -5.27 28.21 0.11
N SER A 205 -4.00 28.59 0.24
CA SER A 205 -3.02 28.56 -0.86
C SER A 205 -2.67 27.15 -1.29
N PHE A 206 -2.77 26.17 -0.38
CA PHE A 206 -2.46 24.78 -0.66
C PHE A 206 -3.69 23.91 -0.82
N TYR A 207 -4.84 24.32 -0.27
CA TYR A 207 -6.05 23.48 -0.25
C TYR A 207 -7.34 24.23 -0.61
N SER A 208 -8.24 23.50 -1.24
CA SER A 208 -9.61 23.87 -1.55
C SER A 208 -10.59 22.81 -1.02
N LYS A 209 -11.83 23.21 -0.70
CA LYS A 209 -12.89 22.26 -0.37
C LYS A 209 -13.48 21.57 -1.60
N ASP A 210 -13.36 22.24 -2.74
CA ASP A 210 -13.89 21.78 -4.01
C ASP A 210 -12.75 21.44 -4.98
N SER A 211 -12.95 20.36 -5.73
CA SER A 211 -12.04 19.94 -6.80
C SER A 211 -12.15 20.89 -7.99
N ASN A 212 -11.03 21.25 -8.59
CA ASN A 212 -10.96 21.96 -9.87
C ASN A 212 -9.60 21.72 -10.54
N THR A 213 -9.31 22.43 -11.64
CA THR A 213 -8.04 22.28 -12.37
C THR A 213 -6.81 22.68 -11.55
N VAL A 214 -6.95 23.65 -10.63
CA VAL A 214 -5.88 24.13 -9.76
C VAL A 214 -5.72 23.24 -8.53
N TYR A 215 -6.83 22.68 -8.01
CA TYR A 215 -6.86 21.78 -6.87
C TYR A 215 -7.42 20.40 -7.26
N PRO A 216 -6.69 19.60 -8.06
CA PRO A 216 -7.20 18.32 -8.56
C PRO A 216 -6.90 17.12 -7.63
N ILE A 217 -6.11 17.32 -6.57
CA ILE A 217 -5.49 16.23 -5.79
C ILE A 217 -6.30 15.99 -4.51
N PRO A 218 -7.14 14.95 -4.40
CA PRO A 218 -7.89 14.68 -3.17
C PRO A 218 -6.95 14.20 -2.05
N VAL A 219 -6.95 14.90 -0.92
CA VAL A 219 -6.11 14.57 0.26
C VAL A 219 -6.91 14.19 1.49
N ALA A 220 -8.16 14.64 1.60
CA ALA A 220 -9.12 14.20 2.61
C ALA A 220 -10.56 14.37 2.10
N TYR A 221 -11.54 13.94 2.88
CA TYR A 221 -12.95 14.16 2.53
C TYR A 221 -13.24 15.65 2.35
N LYS A 222 -13.70 16.03 1.14
CA LYS A 222 -13.94 17.43 0.74
C LYS A 222 -12.72 18.33 0.97
N LEU A 223 -11.52 17.82 0.70
CA LEU A 223 -10.28 18.59 0.75
C LEU A 223 -9.36 18.17 -0.40
N PHE A 224 -9.02 19.13 -1.25
CA PHE A 224 -8.22 18.96 -2.44
C PHE A 224 -6.99 19.86 -2.38
N ALA A 225 -5.83 19.31 -2.68
CA ALA A 225 -4.56 20.00 -2.72
C ALA A 225 -4.28 20.63 -4.08
N HIS A 226 -3.54 21.72 -4.04
CA HIS A 226 -3.03 22.44 -5.20
C HIS A 226 -2.13 21.51 -6.05
N GLU A 227 -2.21 21.60 -7.38
CA GLU A 227 -1.49 20.71 -8.32
C GLU A 227 0.04 20.67 -8.06
N LYS A 228 0.64 21.82 -7.73
CA LYS A 228 2.06 21.99 -7.40
C LYS A 228 2.49 21.53 -6.00
N LEU A 229 1.59 20.99 -5.18
CA LEU A 229 1.96 20.53 -3.84
C LEU A 229 2.99 19.38 -3.91
N VAL A 230 2.86 18.52 -4.92
CA VAL A 230 3.77 17.38 -5.14
C VAL A 230 5.19 17.86 -5.44
N ASP A 231 5.36 18.93 -6.21
CA ASP A 231 6.67 19.52 -6.50
C ASP A 231 7.34 20.04 -5.22
N THR A 232 6.56 20.71 -4.36
CA THR A 232 7.03 21.20 -3.06
C THR A 232 7.47 20.05 -2.14
N ILE A 233 6.74 18.94 -2.15
CA ILE A 233 7.09 17.74 -1.38
C ILE A 233 8.44 17.18 -1.87
N TRP A 234 8.62 17.03 -3.19
CA TRP A 234 9.86 16.51 -3.75
C TRP A 234 11.04 17.44 -3.56
N ASP A 235 10.89 18.75 -3.70
CA ASP A 235 11.93 19.72 -3.38
C ASP A 235 12.41 19.55 -1.93
N ARG A 236 11.46 19.38 -1.01
CA ARG A 236 11.78 19.15 0.41
C ARG A 236 12.48 17.81 0.65
N ILE A 237 12.11 16.75 -0.06
CA ILE A 237 12.78 15.45 0.02
C ILE A 237 14.21 15.56 -0.52
N LEU A 238 14.39 16.16 -1.69
CA LEU A 238 15.67 16.30 -2.38
C LEU A 238 16.66 17.19 -1.60
N THR A 239 16.17 18.24 -0.95
CA THR A 239 16.97 19.15 -0.12
C THR A 239 17.18 18.67 1.31
N SER A 240 16.45 17.64 1.76
CA SER A 240 16.66 17.07 3.09
C SER A 240 18.03 16.39 3.20
N PRO A 241 18.77 16.54 4.31
CA PRO A 241 20.09 15.93 4.45
C PRO A 241 20.01 14.41 4.53
N LEU A 242 21.04 13.72 4.04
CA LEU A 242 21.29 12.33 4.39
C LEU A 242 21.87 12.21 5.81
N GLU A 243 21.24 11.39 6.63
CA GLU A 243 21.61 11.08 8.01
C GLU A 243 21.99 9.60 8.11
N ASN A 244 23.14 9.28 8.72
CA ASN A 244 23.50 7.89 9.07
C ASN A 244 23.58 6.87 7.90
N LYS A 245 24.10 7.26 6.72
CA LYS A 245 24.26 6.35 5.57
C LYS A 245 24.93 5.02 5.97
N GLY A 246 24.35 3.89 5.53
CA GLY A 246 24.81 2.54 5.87
C GLY A 246 24.29 2.00 7.21
N ARG A 247 23.55 2.80 7.99
CA ARG A 247 22.79 2.32 9.15
C ARG A 247 21.32 2.18 8.79
N TYR A 248 20.67 1.21 9.41
CA TYR A 248 19.24 0.98 9.25
C TYR A 248 18.42 2.10 9.90
N VAL A 249 17.61 2.79 9.09
CA VAL A 249 16.61 3.78 9.51
C VAL A 249 15.34 3.55 8.70
N TYR A 250 14.29 3.04 9.33
CA TYR A 250 13.00 2.82 8.67
C TYR A 250 12.44 4.13 8.13
N SER A 251 12.43 4.29 6.80
CA SER A 251 12.03 5.52 6.13
C SER A 251 10.99 5.28 5.04
N ASP A 252 9.91 6.05 5.08
CA ASP A 252 8.92 6.05 4.02
C ASP A 252 9.45 6.71 2.74
N LEU A 253 10.48 7.56 2.84
CA LEU A 253 11.08 8.23 1.70
C LEU A 253 11.81 7.25 0.77
N ASP A 254 12.34 6.14 1.32
CA ASP A 254 12.95 5.08 0.51
C ASP A 254 11.94 4.56 -0.53
N LEU A 255 10.69 4.36 -0.10
CA LEU A 255 9.63 3.77 -0.90
C LEU A 255 9.09 4.77 -1.93
N LEU A 256 9.07 6.07 -1.60
CA LEU A 256 8.72 7.12 -2.56
C LEU A 256 9.73 7.16 -3.72
N PHE A 257 11.03 7.02 -3.43
CA PHE A 257 12.03 6.92 -4.50
C PHE A 257 11.87 5.64 -5.32
N LEU A 258 11.61 4.49 -4.68
CA LEU A 258 11.40 3.23 -5.41
C LEU A 258 10.16 3.29 -6.29
N GLU A 259 9.07 3.90 -5.84
CA GLU A 259 7.89 4.19 -6.65
C GLU A 259 8.28 4.98 -7.90
N GLN A 260 8.98 6.12 -7.75
CA GLN A 260 9.44 6.91 -8.90
C GLN A 260 10.32 6.09 -9.85
N VAL A 261 11.22 5.26 -9.33
CA VAL A 261 12.07 4.39 -10.18
C VAL A 261 11.19 3.45 -11.02
N ILE A 262 10.20 2.80 -10.40
CA ILE A 262 9.29 1.88 -11.08
C ILE A 262 8.50 2.62 -12.16
N GLU A 263 7.92 3.78 -11.83
CA GLU A 263 7.13 4.56 -12.79
C GLU A 263 7.97 5.07 -13.96
N GLN A 264 9.20 5.53 -13.71
CA GLN A 264 10.13 5.96 -14.76
C GLN A 264 10.57 4.81 -15.66
N VAL A 265 10.89 3.64 -15.09
CA VAL A 265 11.36 2.47 -15.85
C VAL A 265 10.24 1.84 -16.66
N THR A 266 9.00 1.84 -16.16
CA THR A 266 7.88 1.13 -16.76
C THR A 266 6.96 2.01 -17.60
N GLY A 267 6.96 3.33 -17.35
CA GLY A 267 5.96 4.26 -17.88
C GLY A 267 4.55 4.02 -17.32
N MET A 268 4.40 3.25 -16.24
CA MET A 268 3.12 2.93 -15.61
C MET A 268 3.13 3.34 -14.14
N PRO A 269 2.02 3.89 -13.62
CA PRO A 269 1.86 4.08 -12.18
C PRO A 269 2.05 2.78 -11.40
N LEU A 270 2.64 2.86 -10.19
CA LEU A 270 2.95 1.67 -9.40
C LEU A 270 1.73 0.77 -9.13
N ASP A 271 0.58 1.38 -8.82
CA ASP A 271 -0.68 0.67 -8.59
C ASP A 271 -1.14 -0.08 -9.84
N MET A 272 -1.03 0.54 -11.01
CA MET A 272 -1.35 -0.07 -12.30
C MET A 272 -0.38 -1.19 -12.66
N TYR A 273 0.92 -1.02 -12.37
CA TYR A 273 1.93 -2.04 -12.59
C TYR A 273 1.67 -3.26 -11.70
N VAL A 274 1.44 -3.04 -10.41
CA VAL A 274 1.17 -4.13 -9.46
C VAL A 274 -0.13 -4.84 -9.80
N GLN A 275 -1.19 -4.09 -10.14
CA GLN A 275 -2.44 -4.66 -10.60
C GLN A 275 -2.22 -5.58 -11.81
N ARG A 276 -1.50 -5.09 -12.83
CA ARG A 276 -1.28 -5.83 -14.07
C ARG A 276 -0.50 -7.12 -13.89
N PHE A 277 0.51 -7.14 -13.02
CA PHE A 277 1.47 -8.24 -12.97
C PHE A 277 1.33 -9.16 -11.76
N PHE A 278 0.69 -8.72 -10.68
CA PHE A 278 0.57 -9.52 -9.46
C PHE A 278 -0.87 -9.76 -9.03
N LEU A 279 -1.82 -8.93 -9.46
CA LEU A 279 -3.19 -9.00 -8.97
C LEU A 279 -4.21 -9.46 -10.01
N GLN A 280 -3.96 -9.24 -11.31
CA GLN A 280 -4.80 -9.77 -12.39
C GLN A 280 -4.81 -11.30 -12.36
N THR A 281 -5.93 -11.87 -11.92
CA THR A 281 -6.28 -13.26 -12.21
C THR A 281 -6.89 -13.31 -13.61
N ASP A 282 -6.58 -14.37 -14.35
CA ASP A 282 -7.05 -14.62 -15.71
C ASP A 282 -8.53 -15.04 -15.74
N GLY A 283 -9.43 -14.31 -15.06
CA GLY A 283 -10.88 -14.50 -15.11
C GLY A 283 -11.38 -15.90 -14.73
N SER A 284 -10.52 -16.77 -14.18
CA SER A 284 -10.83 -18.19 -13.98
C SER A 284 -11.00 -18.60 -12.51
N GLU A 285 -10.94 -17.66 -11.55
CA GLU A 285 -11.03 -17.99 -10.13
C GLU A 285 -11.87 -16.97 -9.36
N GLU A 286 -13.10 -17.36 -9.06
CA GLU A 286 -14.05 -16.64 -8.23
C GLU A 286 -13.85 -17.03 -6.75
N TYR A 287 -12.69 -16.71 -6.17
CA TYR A 287 -12.50 -16.74 -4.71
C TYR A 287 -11.52 -15.63 -4.26
N ASP A 288 -12.00 -14.76 -3.37
CA ASP A 288 -11.24 -13.93 -2.41
C ASP A 288 -10.01 -13.14 -2.91
N VAL A 289 -9.98 -12.78 -4.20
CA VAL A 289 -8.97 -11.85 -4.76
C VAL A 289 -9.51 -10.43 -4.89
N GLN A 290 -10.83 -10.22 -4.96
CA GLN A 290 -11.42 -8.87 -5.00
C GLN A 290 -11.08 -8.03 -3.76
N SER A 291 -10.87 -8.66 -2.60
CA SER A 291 -10.49 -8.02 -1.34
C SER A 291 -9.02 -7.56 -1.35
N LEU A 292 -8.12 -8.39 -1.90
CA LEU A 292 -6.70 -8.07 -2.12
C LEU A 292 -6.50 -7.09 -3.28
N GLU A 293 -7.19 -7.27 -4.40
CA GLU A 293 -7.20 -6.34 -5.53
C GLU A 293 -7.73 -4.98 -5.10
N ALA A 294 -8.90 -4.88 -4.48
CA ALA A 294 -9.46 -3.60 -4.05
C ALA A 294 -8.71 -2.98 -2.86
N GLY A 295 -8.06 -3.79 -2.03
CA GLY A 295 -7.18 -3.35 -0.94
C GLY A 295 -5.87 -2.78 -1.49
N LEU A 296 -5.13 -3.55 -2.27
CA LEU A 296 -3.83 -3.18 -2.82
C LEU A 296 -3.95 -2.09 -3.90
N THR A 297 -4.88 -2.16 -4.86
CA THR A 297 -5.03 -1.06 -5.86
C THR A 297 -5.45 0.28 -5.26
N LYS A 298 -6.15 0.29 -4.11
CA LYS A 298 -6.50 1.53 -3.42
C LYS A 298 -5.43 2.02 -2.44
N GLN A 299 -4.48 1.18 -2.05
CA GLN A 299 -3.44 1.47 -1.04
C GLN A 299 -2.04 1.64 -1.62
N VAL A 300 -1.80 1.13 -2.82
CA VAL A 300 -0.55 1.35 -3.56
C VAL A 300 -0.51 2.75 -4.17
N ARG A 301 -1.61 3.52 -4.08
CA ARG A 301 -1.59 4.95 -4.39
C ARG A 301 -0.98 5.72 -3.21
N PRO A 302 0.13 6.47 -3.39
CA PRO A 302 0.60 7.39 -2.36
C PRO A 302 -0.52 8.39 -2.01
N TYR A 303 -0.48 8.88 -0.77
CA TYR A 303 -1.35 9.95 -0.29
C TYR A 303 -1.54 11.05 -1.37
N GLY A 304 -2.73 11.15 -1.97
CA GLY A 304 -3.07 12.24 -2.88
C GLY A 304 -3.91 11.90 -4.12
N LYS A 305 -4.13 10.64 -4.50
CA LYS A 305 -5.00 10.32 -5.64
C LYS A 305 -6.04 9.26 -5.27
N ARG A 306 -7.25 9.68 -4.90
CA ARG A 306 -8.43 8.81 -4.78
C ARG A 306 -9.43 9.15 -5.86
#